data_AF-A0A067NJK2-F1
#
_entry.id   AF-A0A067NJK2-F1
#
_cell.length_a   1.000
_cell.length_b   1.000
_cell.length_c   1.000
_cell.angle_alpha   90.00
_cell.angle_beta   90.00
_cell.angle_gamma   90.00
#
_symmetry.space_group_name_H-M   'P 1'
#
loop_
_entity.id
_entity.type
_entity.pdbx_description
1 polymer ?
#
loop_
_entity_poly.entity_id
_entity_poly.type
_entity_poly.pdbx_seq_one_letter_code
_entity_poly.pdbx_strand_id
1 'polypeptide(L)'
;MTPHAGSASQLQRAQSFITKWRVNINRVDAQGSPTFPASNSDLLEDSMASASTLKPKQVAVAMLDHAMAKHRDRYESIFMKAFLAGAMLSFGGLLSEIVSGGSAGINSANPGIVKIMGGFVFPVGLVMIVLQGQELLTSNMMVGSRYLSPGFVKLTCVFKIFPMGLIKGVIPWWSLPVNWIIVTFGNLVGSLFFAAILVRYSGIISTEPYLTYAKTFAMHKASDPAWHQIFLRGIGCNWLVCVAVWQAAGAKDTISKIFAIWIPIWIFVACGFDHVVANMFSVPLGIMFGADLTAAAYIRKSLIAAYLGNIVGALLVALPATYFYLRDYEAGGLRSAESGEAFTEVSTRHQHNQRNVPSSSEDVSTEDIEVRQKQ
;
A
#
# COMPACT_ATOMS: atom_id res chain seq x y z
N MET A 1 -4.15 45.29 -51.42
CA MET A 1 -5.23 44.74 -50.59
C MET A 1 -5.66 43.41 -51.19
N THR A 2 -5.23 42.32 -50.56
CA THR A 2 -5.39 40.91 -50.98
C THR A 2 -6.70 40.33 -50.44
N PRO A 3 -7.48 39.53 -51.19
CA PRO A 3 -8.67 38.88 -50.66
C PRO A 3 -8.33 37.59 -49.88
N HIS A 4 -9.04 37.39 -48.77
CA HIS A 4 -8.84 36.33 -47.78
C HIS A 4 -9.13 34.90 -48.32
N ALA A 5 -8.11 34.04 -48.27
CA ALA A 5 -8.12 32.61 -48.59
C ALA A 5 -8.71 31.71 -47.48
N GLY A 6 -9.83 32.12 -46.85
CA GLY A 6 -10.37 31.43 -45.66
C GLY A 6 -11.53 30.46 -45.91
N SER A 7 -12.39 30.73 -46.89
CA SER A 7 -13.68 30.03 -47.03
C SER A 7 -13.61 28.68 -47.77
N ALA A 8 -12.66 28.51 -48.69
CA ALA A 8 -12.51 27.28 -49.47
C ALA A 8 -12.03 26.08 -48.63
N SER A 9 -11.21 26.33 -47.59
CA SER A 9 -10.67 25.27 -46.72
C SER A 9 -11.71 24.67 -45.76
N GLN A 10 -12.70 25.46 -45.34
CA GLN A 10 -13.79 25.04 -44.46
C GLN A 10 -14.78 24.14 -45.20
N LEU A 11 -15.12 24.48 -46.44
CA LEU A 11 -15.98 23.67 -47.30
C LEU A 11 -15.34 22.33 -47.67
N GLN A 12 -14.03 22.30 -47.98
CA GLN A 12 -13.31 21.04 -48.22
C GLN A 12 -13.23 20.16 -46.97
N ARG A 13 -13.06 20.76 -45.78
CA ARG A 13 -13.08 20.01 -44.51
C ARG A 13 -14.47 19.47 -44.18
N ALA A 14 -15.53 20.24 -44.42
CA ALA A 14 -16.90 19.80 -44.24
C ALA A 14 -17.28 18.67 -45.22
N GLN A 15 -16.89 18.77 -46.49
CA GLN A 15 -17.12 17.71 -47.48
C GLN A 15 -16.30 16.45 -47.17
N SER A 16 -15.04 16.57 -46.73
CA SER A 16 -14.21 15.47 -46.22
C SER A 16 -14.86 14.78 -45.01
N PHE A 17 -15.42 15.56 -44.09
CA PHE A 17 -16.11 15.04 -42.92
C PHE A 17 -17.40 14.31 -43.31
N ILE A 18 -18.23 14.90 -44.18
CA ILE A 18 -19.47 14.29 -44.68
C ILE A 18 -19.17 13.01 -45.47
N THR A 19 -18.10 12.99 -46.26
CA THR A 19 -17.69 11.79 -47.03
C THR A 19 -17.19 10.68 -46.10
N LYS A 20 -16.37 11.00 -45.09
CA LYS A 20 -15.97 10.04 -44.04
C LYS A 20 -17.14 9.55 -43.21
N TRP A 21 -18.11 10.41 -42.92
CA TRP A 21 -19.33 10.06 -42.19
C TRP A 21 -20.21 9.10 -43.02
N ARG A 22 -20.39 9.36 -44.32
CA ARG A 22 -21.09 8.45 -45.25
C ARG A 22 -20.41 7.09 -45.42
N VAL A 23 -19.08 7.06 -45.43
CA VAL A 23 -18.32 5.79 -45.54
C VAL A 23 -18.45 4.94 -44.27
N ASN A 24 -18.65 5.55 -43.10
CA ASN A 24 -18.77 4.83 -41.83
C ASN A 24 -20.19 4.30 -41.53
N ILE A 25 -21.23 4.91 -42.10
CA ILE A 25 -22.63 4.44 -41.97
C ILE A 25 -22.89 3.13 -42.71
N ASN A 26 -22.08 2.82 -43.75
CA ASN A 26 -22.27 1.64 -44.60
C ASN A 26 -21.38 0.46 -44.21
N ARG A 27 -20.75 0.46 -43.03
CA ARG A 27 -20.02 -0.72 -42.55
C ARG A 27 -21.01 -1.67 -41.86
N VAL A 28 -21.17 -2.81 -42.51
CA VAL A 28 -21.93 -3.96 -42.02
C VAL A 28 -20.89 -4.99 -41.57
N ASP A 29 -21.06 -5.57 -40.38
CA ASP A 29 -20.23 -6.70 -39.96
C ASP A 29 -20.49 -7.93 -40.85
N ALA A 30 -19.69 -8.99 -40.69
CA ALA A 30 -19.80 -10.23 -41.47
C ALA A 30 -21.15 -10.97 -41.29
N GLN A 31 -22.07 -10.43 -40.47
CA GLN A 31 -23.37 -10.99 -40.11
C GLN A 31 -24.56 -10.09 -40.46
N GLY A 32 -24.35 -8.92 -41.07
CA GLY A 32 -25.44 -8.12 -41.64
C GLY A 32 -26.00 -7.02 -40.74
N SER A 33 -25.43 -6.74 -39.56
CA SER A 33 -25.92 -5.72 -38.63
C SER A 33 -25.23 -4.35 -38.78
N PRO A 34 -25.97 -3.22 -38.66
CA PRO A 34 -25.37 -1.88 -38.67
C PRO A 34 -24.60 -1.61 -37.38
N THR A 35 -23.32 -1.27 -37.48
CA THR A 35 -22.50 -0.82 -36.34
C THR A 35 -22.73 0.67 -36.08
N PHE A 36 -23.32 1.02 -34.93
CA PHE A 36 -23.43 2.41 -34.50
C PHE A 36 -22.09 2.92 -33.94
N PRO A 37 -21.71 4.19 -34.17
CA PRO A 37 -20.52 4.77 -33.52
C PRO A 37 -20.73 4.82 -32.00
N ALA A 38 -19.69 4.46 -31.25
CA ALA A 38 -19.67 4.53 -29.79
C ALA A 38 -20.16 5.91 -29.30
N SER A 39 -21.04 5.92 -28.31
CA SER A 39 -21.58 7.17 -27.76
C SER A 39 -20.47 7.98 -27.07
N ASN A 40 -20.64 9.30 -26.94
CA ASN A 40 -19.66 10.12 -26.21
C ASN A 40 -19.48 9.66 -24.75
N SER A 41 -20.49 9.01 -24.14
CA SER A 41 -20.38 8.35 -22.84
C SER A 41 -19.46 7.14 -22.88
N ASP A 42 -19.53 6.32 -23.93
CA ASP A 42 -18.66 5.14 -24.08
C ASP A 42 -17.20 5.57 -24.31
N LEU A 43 -16.97 6.65 -25.07
CA LEU A 43 -15.63 7.22 -25.29
C LEU A 43 -15.05 7.88 -24.02
N LEU A 44 -15.91 8.45 -23.17
CA LEU A 44 -15.50 9.00 -21.88
C LEU A 44 -15.26 7.88 -20.84
N GLU A 45 -16.05 6.82 -20.86
CA GLU A 45 -15.82 5.61 -20.06
C GLU A 45 -14.52 4.91 -20.46
N ASP A 46 -14.22 4.77 -21.75
CA ASP A 46 -12.96 4.21 -22.23
C ASP A 46 -11.76 5.09 -21.84
N SER A 47 -11.90 6.41 -21.95
CA SER A 47 -10.90 7.37 -21.48
C SER A 47 -10.65 7.25 -19.97
N MET A 48 -11.69 7.08 -19.15
CA MET A 48 -11.60 6.89 -17.70
C MET A 48 -11.09 5.50 -17.30
N ALA A 49 -11.37 4.47 -18.10
CA ALA A 49 -10.81 3.12 -17.96
C ALA A 49 -9.31 3.09 -18.29
N SER A 50 -8.87 3.91 -19.26
CA SER A 50 -7.47 3.98 -19.75
C SER A 50 -6.48 4.68 -18.82
N ALA A 51 -6.93 5.40 -17.79
CA ALA A 51 -6.02 6.10 -16.89
C ALA A 51 -5.18 5.09 -16.09
N SER A 52 -3.86 5.11 -16.26
CA SER A 52 -2.90 4.19 -15.63
C SER A 52 -2.78 4.34 -14.10
N THR A 53 -3.29 5.45 -13.56
CA THR A 53 -3.19 5.81 -12.13
C THR A 53 -4.55 6.22 -11.56
N LEU A 54 -4.84 5.77 -10.35
CA LEU A 54 -6.02 6.16 -9.56
C LEU A 54 -5.88 7.59 -9.03
N LYS A 55 -7.01 8.31 -8.92
CA LYS A 55 -7.03 9.63 -8.28
C LYS A 55 -6.74 9.48 -6.77
N PRO A 56 -6.12 10.47 -6.10
CA PRO A 56 -5.77 10.37 -4.68
C PRO A 56 -6.92 9.96 -3.74
N LYS A 57 -8.15 10.40 -4.04
CA LYS A 57 -9.36 9.98 -3.30
C LYS A 57 -9.67 8.48 -3.46
N GLN A 58 -9.48 7.93 -4.65
CA GLN A 58 -9.66 6.49 -4.93
C GLN A 58 -8.57 5.67 -4.25
N VAL A 59 -7.32 6.17 -4.23
CA VAL A 59 -6.22 5.53 -3.50
C VAL A 59 -6.51 5.46 -2.01
N ALA A 60 -7.05 6.54 -1.42
CA ALA A 60 -7.43 6.58 -0.02
C ALA A 60 -8.46 5.49 0.33
N VAL A 61 -9.47 5.29 -0.53
CA VAL A 61 -10.47 4.22 -0.37
C VAL A 61 -9.85 2.84 -0.55
N ALA A 62 -9.02 2.63 -1.58
CA ALA A 62 -8.31 1.37 -1.78
C ALA A 62 -7.43 1.00 -0.57
N MET A 63 -6.79 1.98 0.07
CA MET A 63 -6.02 1.76 1.30
C MET A 63 -6.91 1.33 2.47
N LEU A 64 -8.13 1.86 2.60
CA LEU A 64 -9.11 1.39 3.57
C LEU A 64 -9.58 -0.04 3.25
N ASP A 65 -9.82 -0.36 1.99
CA ASP A 65 -10.22 -1.71 1.57
C ASP A 65 -9.11 -2.73 1.87
N HIS A 66 -7.85 -2.37 1.63
CA HIS A 66 -6.70 -3.16 2.05
C HIS A 66 -6.65 -3.33 3.57
N ALA A 67 -6.95 -2.29 4.36
CA ALA A 67 -7.04 -2.39 5.82
C ALA A 67 -8.13 -3.40 6.25
N MET A 68 -9.31 -3.34 5.62
CA MET A 68 -10.44 -4.23 5.90
C MET A 68 -10.16 -5.68 5.47
N ALA A 69 -9.48 -5.89 4.35
CA ALA A 69 -9.07 -7.23 3.91
C ALA A 69 -8.08 -7.85 4.90
N LYS A 70 -7.06 -7.08 5.31
CA LYS A 70 -6.09 -7.50 6.33
C LYS A 70 -6.73 -7.81 7.68
N HIS A 71 -7.81 -7.11 8.02
CA HIS A 71 -8.58 -7.38 9.22
C HIS A 71 -9.26 -8.76 9.20
N ARG A 72 -9.62 -9.30 8.03
CA ARG A 72 -10.32 -10.59 7.95
C ARG A 72 -9.39 -11.81 8.09
N ASP A 73 -8.08 -11.61 7.99
CA ASP A 73 -7.09 -12.70 8.05
C ASP A 73 -6.91 -13.28 9.46
N ARG A 74 -6.55 -14.57 9.50
CA ARG A 74 -6.19 -15.30 10.73
C ARG A 74 -4.81 -14.87 11.23
N TYR A 75 -4.61 -14.90 12.55
CA TYR A 75 -3.33 -14.54 13.18
C TYR A 75 -2.14 -15.36 12.68
N GLU A 76 -2.32 -16.66 12.40
CA GLU A 76 -1.22 -17.49 11.89
C GLU A 76 -0.82 -17.07 10.47
N SER A 77 -1.81 -16.73 9.63
CA SER A 77 -1.58 -16.23 8.28
C SER A 77 -0.83 -14.89 8.31
N ILE A 78 -1.25 -13.96 9.17
CA ILE A 78 -0.58 -12.66 9.37
C ILE A 78 0.87 -12.87 9.82
N PHE A 79 1.11 -13.76 10.78
CA PHE A 79 2.45 -14.06 11.25
C PHE A 79 3.33 -14.66 10.14
N MET A 80 2.81 -15.62 9.35
CA MET A 80 3.56 -16.21 8.23
C MET A 80 3.84 -15.21 7.11
N LYS A 81 2.86 -14.34 6.80
CA LYS A 81 3.06 -13.22 5.87
C LYS A 81 4.11 -12.24 6.39
N ALA A 82 4.13 -11.97 7.69
CA ALA A 82 5.12 -11.11 8.31
C ALA A 82 6.51 -11.74 8.36
N PHE A 83 6.61 -13.04 8.63
CA PHE A 83 7.85 -13.80 8.52
C PHE A 83 8.44 -13.70 7.12
N LEU A 84 7.62 -13.97 6.11
CA LEU A 84 8.05 -13.91 4.72
C LEU A 84 8.44 -12.49 4.31
N ALA A 85 7.71 -11.46 4.76
CA ALA A 85 8.08 -10.07 4.54
C ALA A 85 9.44 -9.71 5.15
N GLY A 86 9.73 -10.16 6.38
CA GLY A 86 11.04 -9.96 7.01
C GLY A 86 12.18 -10.58 6.21
N ALA A 87 12.00 -11.82 5.73
CA ALA A 87 12.97 -12.50 4.88
C ALA A 87 13.14 -11.80 3.51
N MET A 88 12.04 -11.39 2.87
CA MET A 88 12.06 -10.68 1.58
C MET A 88 12.76 -9.32 1.66
N LEU A 89 12.51 -8.55 2.72
CA LEU A 89 13.21 -7.29 2.93
C LEU A 89 14.72 -7.51 3.11
N SER A 90 15.10 -8.61 3.77
CA SER A 90 16.49 -8.97 4.04
C SER A 90 17.28 -9.31 2.77
N PHE A 91 16.65 -9.80 1.70
CA PHE A 91 17.31 -9.94 0.39
C PHE A 91 17.76 -8.57 -0.16
N GLY A 92 16.93 -7.54 -0.04
CA GLY A 92 17.30 -6.17 -0.42
C GLY A 92 18.42 -5.60 0.45
N GLY A 93 18.38 -5.90 1.76
CA GLY A 93 19.46 -5.58 2.70
C GLY A 93 20.79 -6.23 2.31
N LEU A 94 20.79 -7.55 2.09
CA LEU A 94 21.98 -8.30 1.69
C LEU A 94 22.58 -7.76 0.39
N LEU A 95 21.76 -7.47 -0.62
CA LEU A 95 22.25 -6.93 -1.89
C LEU A 95 22.88 -5.54 -1.70
N SER A 96 22.29 -4.71 -0.84
CA SER A 96 22.86 -3.41 -0.47
C SER A 96 24.20 -3.55 0.27
N GLU A 97 24.33 -4.53 1.16
CA GLU A 97 25.58 -4.84 1.87
C GLU A 97 26.65 -5.40 0.93
N ILE A 98 26.30 -6.22 -0.05
CA ILE A 98 27.23 -6.72 -1.08
C ILE A 98 27.80 -5.56 -1.89
N VAL A 99 26.95 -4.65 -2.38
CA VAL A 99 27.41 -3.50 -3.17
C VAL A 99 28.27 -2.57 -2.32
N SER A 100 27.83 -2.30 -1.09
CA SER A 100 28.47 -1.31 -0.21
C SER A 100 29.76 -1.82 0.44
N GLY A 101 29.78 -3.08 0.88
CA GLY A 101 30.93 -3.72 1.49
C GLY A 101 31.99 -4.17 0.49
N GLY A 102 31.57 -4.62 -0.71
CA GLY A 102 32.48 -5.11 -1.75
C GLY A 102 33.26 -4.02 -2.48
N SER A 103 32.84 -2.76 -2.37
CA SER A 103 33.37 -1.63 -3.15
C SER A 103 34.31 -0.73 -2.34
N ALA A 104 35.16 -1.30 -1.47
CA ALA A 104 35.99 -0.52 -0.54
C ALA A 104 36.86 0.56 -1.23
N GLY A 105 37.50 0.24 -2.36
CA GLY A 105 38.32 1.19 -3.11
C GLY A 105 37.52 2.35 -3.75
N ILE A 106 36.29 2.09 -4.19
CA ILE A 106 35.39 3.15 -4.69
C ILE A 106 34.86 3.97 -3.52
N ASN A 107 34.58 3.34 -2.38
CA ASN A 107 34.06 4.03 -1.20
C ASN A 107 35.09 5.02 -0.62
N SER A 108 36.38 4.71 -0.65
CA SER A 108 37.43 5.63 -0.20
C SER A 108 37.60 6.85 -1.12
N ALA A 109 37.43 6.66 -2.42
CA ALA A 109 37.60 7.74 -3.40
C ALA A 109 36.31 8.55 -3.61
N ASN A 110 35.15 7.88 -3.63
CA ASN A 110 33.84 8.41 -4.01
C ASN A 110 32.71 7.77 -3.18
N PRO A 111 32.59 8.09 -1.88
CA PRO A 111 31.62 7.45 -0.98
C PRO A 111 30.16 7.68 -1.40
N GLY A 112 29.87 8.77 -2.11
CA GLY A 112 28.52 9.06 -2.62
C GLY A 112 28.02 8.05 -3.65
N ILE A 113 28.91 7.57 -4.54
CA ILE A 113 28.55 6.61 -5.60
C ILE A 113 28.13 5.27 -4.97
N VAL A 114 28.91 4.79 -4.00
CA VAL A 114 28.62 3.52 -3.31
C VAL A 114 27.29 3.61 -2.55
N LYS A 115 27.02 4.73 -1.87
CA LYS A 115 25.72 4.96 -1.19
C LYS A 115 24.55 4.96 -2.16
N ILE A 116 24.69 5.61 -3.32
CA ILE A 116 23.63 5.66 -4.34
C ILE A 116 23.39 4.28 -4.94
N MET A 117 24.45 3.52 -5.25
CA MET A 117 24.33 2.18 -5.81
C MET A 117 23.74 1.18 -4.80
N GLY A 118 24.21 1.21 -3.55
CA GLY A 118 23.66 0.40 -2.46
C GLY A 118 22.20 0.73 -2.18
N GLY A 119 21.83 2.01 -2.28
CA GLY A 119 20.44 2.45 -2.18
C GLY A 119 19.60 2.04 -3.39
N PHE A 120 20.17 1.97 -4.59
CA PHE A 120 19.44 1.64 -5.81
C PHE A 120 18.98 0.18 -5.83
N VAL A 121 19.74 -0.72 -5.22
CA VAL A 121 19.45 -2.17 -5.22
C VAL A 121 18.53 -2.63 -4.07
N PHE A 122 18.46 -1.84 -2.99
CA PHE A 122 17.65 -2.16 -1.80
C PHE A 122 16.12 -2.31 -2.08
N PRO A 123 15.47 -1.52 -2.96
CA PRO A 123 14.03 -1.57 -3.19
C PRO A 123 13.49 -2.93 -3.64
N VAL A 124 14.33 -3.83 -4.16
CA VAL A 124 13.96 -5.20 -4.56
C VAL A 124 13.20 -5.92 -3.44
N GLY A 125 13.63 -5.75 -2.19
CA GLY A 125 12.96 -6.35 -1.03
C GLY A 125 11.52 -5.87 -0.85
N LEU A 126 11.27 -4.56 -0.94
CA LEU A 126 9.92 -4.00 -0.78
C LEU A 126 9.02 -4.31 -1.98
N VAL A 127 9.58 -4.36 -3.19
CA VAL A 127 8.84 -4.75 -4.39
C VAL A 127 8.26 -6.16 -4.25
N MET A 128 9.05 -7.14 -3.78
CA MET A 128 8.56 -8.50 -3.53
C MET A 128 7.41 -8.50 -2.52
N ILE A 129 7.58 -7.80 -1.40
CA ILE A 129 6.58 -7.71 -0.32
C ILE A 129 5.25 -7.16 -0.85
N VAL A 130 5.28 -6.04 -1.56
CA VAL A 130 4.06 -5.35 -2.03
C VAL A 130 3.36 -6.16 -3.13
N LEU A 131 4.12 -6.71 -4.08
CA LEU A 131 3.54 -7.49 -5.19
C LEU A 131 2.97 -8.84 -4.71
N GLN A 132 3.54 -9.44 -3.67
CA GLN A 132 3.06 -10.70 -3.09
C GLN A 132 2.07 -10.50 -1.94
N GLY A 133 1.71 -9.26 -1.59
CA GLY A 133 0.73 -8.95 -0.55
C GLY A 133 1.14 -9.42 0.85
N GLN A 134 2.44 -9.32 1.16
CA GLN A 134 2.98 -9.72 2.46
C GLN A 134 2.84 -8.60 3.51
N GLU A 135 2.95 -8.96 4.80
CA GLU A 135 2.66 -8.04 5.91
C GLU A 135 3.94 -7.37 6.44
N LEU A 136 4.11 -6.09 6.15
CA LEU A 136 5.25 -5.29 6.63
C LEU A 136 4.81 -4.26 7.66
N LEU A 137 5.50 -4.26 8.81
CA LEU A 137 5.20 -3.40 9.95
C LEU A 137 5.07 -1.92 9.57
N THR A 138 6.04 -1.37 8.83
CA THR A 138 6.12 0.06 8.48
C THR A 138 4.94 0.53 7.65
N SER A 139 4.49 -0.28 6.68
CA SER A 139 3.26 -0.02 5.91
C SER A 139 1.99 -0.17 6.77
N ASN A 140 1.99 -1.10 7.71
CA ASN A 140 0.86 -1.32 8.64
C ASN A 140 0.71 -0.20 9.66
N MET A 141 1.76 0.59 9.92
CA MET A 141 1.68 1.79 10.75
C MET A 141 0.83 2.89 10.10
N MET A 142 0.67 2.89 8.76
CA MET A 142 -0.22 3.83 8.03
C MET A 142 -1.68 3.34 7.95
N VAL A 143 -1.88 2.03 7.76
CA VAL A 143 -3.17 1.46 7.30
C VAL A 143 -4.01 0.84 8.43
N GLY A 144 -3.39 0.22 9.44
CA GLY A 144 -4.06 -0.40 10.60
C GLY A 144 -4.78 -1.73 10.35
N SER A 145 -4.71 -2.69 11.30
CA SER A 145 -5.41 -4.00 11.18
C SER A 145 -5.72 -4.72 12.52
N ARG A 146 -6.81 -5.52 12.51
CA ARG A 146 -7.43 -6.58 13.39
C ARG A 146 -7.76 -6.43 14.91
N TYR A 147 -9.07 -6.49 15.24
CA TYR A 147 -9.76 -6.62 16.56
C TYR A 147 -9.53 -7.94 17.33
N LEU A 148 -9.65 -7.86 18.67
CA LEU A 148 -9.93 -8.94 19.63
C LEU A 148 -11.21 -8.57 20.43
N SER A 149 -12.17 -9.49 20.59
CA SER A 149 -13.31 -9.38 21.52
C SER A 149 -12.87 -9.80 22.93
N PRO A 150 -13.38 -9.28 24.07
CA PRO A 150 -14.80 -8.98 24.31
C PRO A 150 -15.13 -7.69 25.12
N GLY A 151 -16.40 -7.28 25.01
CA GLY A 151 -17.21 -6.73 26.11
C GLY A 151 -16.71 -5.51 26.89
N PHE A 152 -17.42 -4.39 26.70
CA PHE A 152 -17.45 -3.21 27.58
C PHE A 152 -16.16 -2.37 27.61
N VAL A 153 -16.19 -1.15 27.07
CA VAL A 153 -15.65 0.09 27.68
C VAL A 153 -16.03 1.28 26.79
N LYS A 154 -16.98 2.09 27.26
CA LYS A 154 -17.00 3.55 27.04
C LYS A 154 -16.03 4.16 28.06
N LEU A 155 -15.05 4.95 27.63
CA LEU A 155 -14.87 6.33 28.11
C LEU A 155 -13.77 7.05 27.32
N THR A 156 -14.10 8.29 26.96
CA THR A 156 -13.29 9.41 26.50
C THR A 156 -11.84 9.41 27.05
N CYS A 157 -10.81 9.35 26.18
CA CYS A 157 -9.41 9.68 26.52
C CYS A 157 -8.57 9.98 25.26
N VAL A 158 -8.56 11.25 24.84
CA VAL A 158 -7.51 12.15 24.27
C VAL A 158 -6.31 11.62 23.41
N PHE A 159 -5.99 10.33 23.32
CA PHE A 159 -4.90 9.79 22.48
C PHE A 159 -5.40 8.61 21.64
N LYS A 160 -6.27 8.87 20.67
CA LYS A 160 -6.54 7.88 19.63
C LYS A 160 -5.25 7.71 18.81
N ILE A 161 -4.62 6.55 18.85
CA ILE A 161 -3.35 6.24 18.17
C ILE A 161 -3.71 5.66 16.79
N PHE A 162 -3.52 6.42 15.69
CA PHE A 162 -4.38 6.34 14.50
C PHE A 162 -3.73 5.92 13.16
N PRO A 163 -4.25 4.88 12.51
CA PRO A 163 -4.28 4.69 11.06
C PRO A 163 -5.64 5.11 10.48
N MET A 164 -5.66 5.32 9.17
CA MET A 164 -6.85 5.77 8.40
C MET A 164 -8.15 5.05 8.80
N GLY A 165 -8.08 3.74 9.01
CA GLY A 165 -9.23 2.91 9.41
C GLY A 165 -9.80 3.23 10.79
N LEU A 166 -8.98 3.66 11.76
CA LEU A 166 -9.48 4.06 13.09
C LEU A 166 -10.09 5.47 13.07
N ILE A 167 -9.50 6.40 12.32
CA ILE A 167 -10.02 7.78 12.22
C ILE A 167 -11.44 7.73 11.64
N LYS A 168 -11.66 6.83 10.69
CA LYS A 168 -12.94 6.62 10.04
C LYS A 168 -13.88 5.65 10.77
N GLY A 169 -13.46 5.09 11.91
CA GLY A 169 -14.29 4.20 12.72
C GLY A 169 -14.59 2.84 12.09
N VAL A 170 -13.81 2.45 11.08
CA VAL A 170 -13.90 1.16 10.40
C VAL A 170 -13.26 0.04 11.24
N ILE A 171 -12.31 0.41 12.11
CA ILE A 171 -11.48 -0.54 12.89
C ILE A 171 -11.42 -0.07 14.37
N PRO A 172 -11.50 -1.00 15.35
CA PRO A 172 -11.38 -0.70 16.78
C PRO A 172 -9.95 -0.35 17.21
N TRP A 173 -9.77 0.29 18.37
CA TRP A 173 -8.46 0.88 18.72
C TRP A 173 -7.42 -0.12 19.25
N TRP A 174 -7.84 -1.15 19.99
CA TRP A 174 -6.97 -2.22 20.52
C TRP A 174 -6.46 -3.19 19.44
N SER A 175 -7.01 -3.08 18.24
CA SER A 175 -6.65 -3.87 17.08
C SER A 175 -5.20 -3.65 16.64
N LEU A 176 -4.79 -2.39 16.64
CA LEU A 176 -3.49 -1.96 16.15
C LEU A 176 -2.31 -2.48 16.94
N PRO A 177 -2.27 -2.34 18.27
CA PRO A 177 -1.12 -2.82 19.02
C PRO A 177 -0.94 -4.34 18.85
N VAL A 178 -2.03 -5.12 18.77
CA VAL A 178 -1.96 -6.57 18.56
C VAL A 178 -1.35 -6.89 17.20
N ASN A 179 -1.85 -6.28 16.12
CA ASN A 179 -1.29 -6.51 14.78
C ASN A 179 0.16 -6.04 14.69
N TRP A 180 0.49 -4.87 15.24
CA TRP A 180 1.86 -4.37 15.24
C TRP A 180 2.79 -5.30 16.01
N ILE A 181 2.37 -5.87 17.13
CA ILE A 181 3.16 -6.86 17.88
C ILE A 181 3.39 -8.10 17.01
N ILE A 182 2.32 -8.71 16.48
CA ILE A 182 2.42 -9.95 15.67
C ILE A 182 3.33 -9.72 14.45
N VAL A 183 3.13 -8.62 13.73
CA VAL A 183 3.89 -8.30 12.52
C VAL A 183 5.33 -7.92 12.87
N THR A 184 5.57 -7.21 13.96
CA THR A 184 6.93 -6.90 14.46
C THR A 184 7.69 -8.19 14.74
N PHE A 185 7.09 -9.12 15.49
CA PHE A 185 7.72 -10.40 15.80
C PHE A 185 7.88 -11.28 14.56
N GLY A 186 6.89 -11.33 13.67
CA GLY A 186 7.00 -12.05 12.40
C GLY A 186 8.14 -11.49 11.54
N ASN A 187 8.17 -10.17 11.32
CA ASN A 187 9.24 -9.51 10.58
C ASN A 187 10.62 -9.76 11.24
N LEU A 188 10.73 -9.64 12.57
CA LEU A 188 11.97 -9.88 13.30
C LEU A 188 12.45 -11.34 13.14
N VAL A 189 11.56 -12.33 13.33
CA VAL A 189 11.91 -13.75 13.19
C VAL A 189 12.32 -14.07 11.75
N GLY A 190 11.62 -13.51 10.76
CA GLY A 190 11.98 -13.64 9.35
C GLY A 190 13.35 -13.06 9.02
N SER A 191 13.64 -11.85 9.51
CA SER A 191 14.94 -11.20 9.34
C SER A 191 16.08 -11.93 10.05
N LEU A 192 15.84 -12.43 11.28
CA LEU A 192 16.82 -13.22 12.02
C LEU A 192 17.07 -14.59 11.39
N PHE A 193 16.03 -15.26 10.89
CA PHE A 193 16.16 -16.50 10.12
C PHE A 193 17.05 -16.27 8.90
N PHE A 194 16.79 -15.20 8.14
CA PHE A 194 17.59 -14.85 6.98
C PHE A 194 19.04 -14.54 7.36
N ALA A 195 19.27 -13.69 8.36
CA ALA A 195 20.61 -13.32 8.84
C ALA A 195 21.41 -14.53 9.35
N ALA A 196 20.80 -15.36 10.21
CA ALA A 196 21.49 -16.48 10.85
C ALA A 196 21.71 -17.66 9.87
N ILE A 197 20.65 -18.08 9.17
CA ILE A 197 20.69 -19.32 8.37
C ILE A 197 21.19 -19.02 6.96
N LEU A 198 20.59 -18.04 6.28
CA LEU A 198 20.86 -17.80 4.86
C LEU A 198 22.09 -16.94 4.60
N VAL A 199 22.62 -16.23 5.60
CA VAL A 199 23.80 -15.37 5.44
C VAL A 199 24.98 -15.84 6.29
N ARG A 200 24.79 -15.96 7.62
CA ARG A 200 25.88 -16.31 8.55
C ARG A 200 26.30 -17.78 8.45
N TYR A 201 25.34 -18.70 8.41
CA TYR A 201 25.61 -20.14 8.34
C TYR A 201 25.99 -20.59 6.93
N SER A 202 25.39 -19.99 5.90
CA SER A 202 25.76 -20.22 4.49
C SER A 202 27.15 -19.70 4.13
N GLY A 203 27.67 -18.72 4.88
CA GLY A 203 29.00 -18.17 4.67
C GLY A 203 29.10 -17.08 3.59
N ILE A 204 27.99 -16.65 2.98
CA ILE A 204 27.99 -15.76 1.78
C ILE A 204 28.83 -14.49 1.97
N ILE A 205 28.82 -13.88 3.16
CA ILE A 205 29.58 -12.67 3.48
C ILE A 205 30.57 -12.86 4.64
N SER A 206 31.01 -14.10 4.87
CA SER A 206 31.93 -14.42 6.00
C SER A 206 33.40 -14.11 5.72
N THR A 207 33.72 -13.45 4.61
CA THR A 207 35.07 -13.07 4.21
C THR A 207 35.23 -11.55 4.17
N GLU A 208 36.46 -11.07 4.28
CA GLU A 208 36.75 -9.66 4.02
C GLU A 208 36.50 -9.31 2.54
N PRO A 209 36.06 -8.08 2.22
CA PRO A 209 35.81 -6.94 3.12
C PRO A 209 34.42 -6.93 3.79
N TYR A 210 33.54 -7.88 3.46
CA TYR A 210 32.14 -7.85 3.87
C TYR A 210 31.95 -8.05 5.38
N LEU A 211 32.79 -8.89 5.99
CA LEU A 211 32.75 -9.13 7.43
C LEU A 211 33.00 -7.84 8.23
N THR A 212 34.06 -7.09 7.89
CA THR A 212 34.34 -5.79 8.50
C THR A 212 33.24 -4.76 8.20
N TYR A 213 32.71 -4.77 6.97
CA TYR A 213 31.59 -3.89 6.61
C TYR A 213 30.35 -4.15 7.48
N ALA A 214 29.92 -5.40 7.65
CA ALA A 214 28.75 -5.75 8.45
C ALA A 214 28.90 -5.30 9.92
N LYS A 215 30.10 -5.45 10.49
CA LYS A 215 30.42 -4.98 11.85
C LYS A 215 30.34 -3.46 11.97
N THR A 216 31.02 -2.75 11.07
CA THR A 216 31.06 -1.27 11.08
C THR A 216 29.69 -0.67 10.77
N PHE A 217 28.91 -1.30 9.89
CA PHE A 217 27.53 -0.90 9.61
C PHE A 217 26.66 -0.98 10.86
N ALA A 218 26.73 -2.07 11.63
CA ALA A 218 25.98 -2.20 12.87
C ALA A 218 26.33 -1.09 13.89
N MET A 219 27.62 -0.75 14.01
CA MET A 219 28.07 0.34 14.90
C MET A 219 27.57 1.71 14.43
N HIS A 220 27.74 2.04 13.14
CA HIS A 220 27.29 3.30 12.54
C HIS A 220 25.77 3.48 12.56
N LYS A 221 25.00 2.38 12.64
CA LYS A 221 23.55 2.43 12.71
C LYS A 221 22.99 2.46 14.13
N ALA A 222 23.62 1.77 15.08
CA ALA A 222 23.05 1.58 16.40
C ALA A 222 23.86 2.17 17.55
N SER A 223 25.18 2.27 17.42
CA SER A 223 26.07 2.76 18.49
C SER A 223 26.44 4.23 18.33
N ASP A 224 26.91 4.66 17.16
CA ASP A 224 27.51 5.99 17.00
C ASP A 224 26.48 7.14 17.06
N PRO A 225 25.31 7.05 16.41
CA PRO A 225 24.35 8.16 16.41
C PRO A 225 23.71 8.36 17.78
N ALA A 226 23.37 9.61 18.08
CA ALA A 226 22.58 9.93 19.26
C ALA A 226 21.13 9.45 19.09
N TRP A 227 20.44 9.16 20.20
CA TRP A 227 19.08 8.62 20.18
C TRP A 227 18.10 9.47 19.33
N HIS A 228 18.17 10.80 19.48
CA HIS A 228 17.33 11.72 18.72
C HIS A 228 17.63 11.69 17.21
N GLN A 229 18.87 11.43 16.79
CA GLN A 229 19.23 11.32 15.38
C GLN A 229 18.59 10.08 14.75
N ILE A 230 18.63 8.95 15.46
CA ILE A 230 17.99 7.70 15.02
C ILE A 230 16.48 7.90 14.91
N PHE A 231 15.88 8.56 15.90
CA PHE A 231 14.46 8.89 15.88
C PHE A 231 14.07 9.74 14.66
N LEU A 232 14.78 10.86 14.41
CA LEU A 232 14.52 11.75 13.26
C LEU A 232 14.74 11.04 11.92
N ARG A 233 15.79 10.20 11.81
CA ARG A 233 16.03 9.36 10.63
C ARG A 233 14.90 8.35 10.42
N GLY A 234 14.30 7.83 11.49
CA GLY A 234 13.14 6.96 11.43
C GLY A 234 11.89 7.63 10.86
N ILE A 235 11.67 8.92 11.17
CA ILE A 235 10.56 9.72 10.61
C ILE A 235 10.69 9.82 9.09
N GLY A 236 11.86 10.27 8.62
CA GLY A 236 12.12 10.40 7.18
C GLY A 236 12.02 9.07 6.43
N CYS A 237 12.45 7.98 7.07
CA CYS A 237 12.33 6.64 6.52
C CYS A 237 10.87 6.28 6.25
N ASN A 238 10.03 6.27 7.29
CA ASN A 238 8.69 5.73 7.14
C ASN A 238 7.74 6.68 6.41
N TRP A 239 8.05 7.98 6.36
CA TRP A 239 7.37 8.89 5.44
C TRP A 239 7.51 8.37 4.00
N LEU A 240 8.75 8.14 3.54
CA LEU A 240 9.01 7.69 2.17
C LEU A 240 8.46 6.29 1.90
N VAL A 241 8.52 5.37 2.87
CA VAL A 241 7.90 4.04 2.75
C VAL A 241 6.39 4.14 2.58
N CYS A 242 5.71 4.97 3.38
CA CYS A 242 4.27 5.17 3.28
C CYS A 242 3.88 5.83 1.94
N VAL A 243 4.67 6.78 1.44
CA VAL A 243 4.49 7.36 0.10
C VAL A 243 4.66 6.30 -0.98
N ALA A 244 5.67 5.42 -0.90
CA ALA A 244 5.86 4.34 -1.85
C ALA A 244 4.65 3.38 -1.88
N VAL A 245 4.14 2.98 -0.72
CA VAL A 245 2.94 2.11 -0.62
C VAL A 245 1.71 2.81 -1.18
N TRP A 246 1.53 4.10 -0.89
CA TRP A 246 0.44 4.92 -1.44
C TRP A 246 0.51 5.02 -2.97
N GLN A 247 1.68 5.31 -3.52
CA GLN A 247 1.88 5.41 -4.97
C GLN A 247 1.69 4.06 -5.65
N ALA A 248 2.15 2.97 -5.04
CA ALA A 248 1.93 1.60 -5.54
C ALA A 248 0.46 1.21 -5.54
N ALA A 249 -0.30 1.62 -4.52
CA ALA A 249 -1.74 1.39 -4.47
C ALA A 249 -2.52 2.17 -5.54
N GLY A 250 -1.98 3.32 -5.96
CA GLY A 250 -2.55 4.12 -7.05
C GLY A 250 -2.21 3.61 -8.45
N ALA A 251 -1.18 2.79 -8.62
CA ALA A 251 -0.78 2.26 -9.91
C ALA A 251 -1.58 0.99 -10.28
N LYS A 252 -2.04 0.90 -11.55
CA LYS A 252 -2.73 -0.30 -12.06
C LYS A 252 -1.73 -1.38 -12.52
N ASP A 253 -0.69 -0.97 -13.25
CA ASP A 253 0.28 -1.89 -13.85
C ASP A 253 1.40 -2.29 -12.89
N THR A 254 1.88 -3.54 -13.02
CA THR A 254 2.99 -4.05 -12.20
C THR A 254 4.27 -3.25 -12.37
N ILE A 255 4.63 -2.85 -13.60
CA ILE A 255 5.83 -2.03 -13.85
C ILE A 255 5.71 -0.68 -13.15
N SER A 256 4.55 -0.02 -13.27
CA SER A 256 4.27 1.25 -12.60
C SER A 256 4.38 1.12 -11.08
N LYS A 257 3.91 0.01 -10.49
CA LYS A 257 4.08 -0.29 -9.06
C LYS A 257 5.56 -0.44 -8.69
N ILE A 258 6.35 -1.15 -9.50
CA ILE A 258 7.78 -1.33 -9.25
C ILE A 258 8.49 0.03 -9.20
N PHE A 259 8.29 0.88 -10.20
CA PHE A 259 8.92 2.21 -10.23
C PHE A 259 8.42 3.15 -9.14
N ALA A 260 7.12 3.13 -8.82
CA ALA A 260 6.53 3.88 -7.72
C ALA A 260 7.16 3.52 -6.37
N ILE A 261 7.48 2.24 -6.17
CA ILE A 261 8.18 1.78 -4.96
C ILE A 261 9.67 2.12 -5.05
N TRP A 262 10.29 1.98 -6.22
CA TRP A 262 11.74 2.07 -6.35
C TRP A 262 12.30 3.43 -5.92
N ILE A 263 11.69 4.53 -6.37
CA ILE A 263 12.25 5.88 -6.22
C ILE A 263 12.27 6.33 -4.74
N PRO A 264 11.15 6.31 -3.98
CA PRO A 264 11.17 6.76 -2.58
C PRO A 264 12.10 5.91 -1.71
N ILE A 265 12.20 4.61 -2.01
CA ILE A 265 13.03 3.66 -1.26
C ILE A 265 14.51 3.88 -1.55
N TRP A 266 14.85 4.11 -2.83
CA TRP A 266 16.20 4.49 -3.21
C TRP A 266 16.66 5.75 -2.46
N ILE A 267 15.82 6.77 -2.40
CA ILE A 267 16.12 8.03 -1.69
C ILE A 267 16.41 7.77 -0.22
N PHE A 268 15.52 7.07 0.51
CA PHE A 268 15.70 6.92 1.96
C PHE A 268 16.97 6.13 2.29
N VAL A 269 17.29 5.11 1.50
CA VAL A 269 18.46 4.26 1.74
C VAL A 269 19.74 5.03 1.42
N ALA A 270 19.77 5.76 0.30
CA ALA A 270 20.92 6.59 -0.07
C ALA A 270 21.17 7.72 0.95
N CYS A 271 20.11 8.34 1.48
CA CYS A 271 20.20 9.30 2.58
C CYS A 271 20.56 8.65 3.93
N GLY A 272 20.50 7.32 4.02
CA GLY A 272 20.82 6.56 5.22
C GLY A 272 19.79 6.70 6.33
N PHE A 273 18.50 6.85 6.02
CA PHE A 273 17.44 6.84 7.02
C PHE A 273 17.34 5.47 7.75
N ASP A 274 16.67 5.45 8.90
CA ASP A 274 16.62 4.27 9.78
C ASP A 274 15.28 3.55 9.69
N HIS A 275 15.28 2.41 8.97
CA HIS A 275 14.10 1.56 8.81
C HIS A 275 14.09 0.48 9.89
N VAL A 276 13.03 0.45 10.70
CA VAL A 276 12.95 -0.48 11.85
C VAL A 276 13.14 -1.94 11.43
N VAL A 277 12.49 -2.39 10.35
CA VAL A 277 12.60 -3.79 9.87
C VAL A 277 13.93 -4.08 9.15
N ALA A 278 14.52 -3.11 8.46
CA ALA A 278 15.81 -3.35 7.80
C ALA A 278 16.92 -3.48 8.87
N ASN A 279 16.82 -2.67 9.92
CA ASN A 279 17.69 -2.75 11.08
C ASN A 279 17.52 -4.07 11.85
N MET A 280 16.40 -4.79 11.74
CA MET A 280 16.23 -6.14 12.31
C MET A 280 17.03 -7.22 11.56
N PHE A 281 17.50 -6.92 10.34
CA PHE A 281 18.41 -7.78 9.58
C PHE A 281 19.87 -7.35 9.79
N SER A 282 20.24 -6.15 9.32
CA SER A 282 21.65 -5.75 9.21
C SER A 282 22.36 -5.56 10.55
N VAL A 283 21.65 -5.05 11.58
CA VAL A 283 22.29 -4.84 12.90
C VAL A 283 22.52 -6.18 13.61
N PRO A 284 21.52 -7.08 13.75
CA PRO A 284 21.76 -8.42 14.27
C PRO A 284 22.82 -9.21 13.49
N LEU A 285 22.88 -9.06 12.17
CA LEU A 285 23.92 -9.69 11.35
C LEU A 285 25.33 -9.22 11.74
N GLY A 286 25.54 -7.92 11.92
CA GLY A 286 26.81 -7.39 12.42
C GLY A 286 27.15 -7.88 13.83
N ILE A 287 26.15 -8.00 14.72
CA ILE A 287 26.32 -8.60 16.06
C ILE A 287 26.74 -10.07 15.94
N MET A 288 26.14 -10.86 15.05
CA MET A 288 26.48 -12.27 14.81
C MET A 288 27.90 -12.45 14.24
N PHE A 289 28.43 -11.44 13.54
CA PHE A 289 29.83 -11.42 13.09
C PHE A 289 30.80 -10.91 14.16
N GLY A 290 30.31 -10.39 15.29
CA GLY A 290 31.13 -9.93 16.42
C GLY A 290 31.39 -8.43 16.42
N ALA A 291 30.41 -7.61 16.07
CA ALA A 291 30.46 -6.16 16.34
C ALA A 291 30.47 -5.89 17.85
N ASP A 292 31.10 -4.79 18.29
CA ASP A 292 31.12 -4.34 19.68
C ASP A 292 29.78 -3.67 20.09
N LEU A 293 28.69 -4.43 19.93
CA LEU A 293 27.34 -4.00 20.21
C LEU A 293 26.56 -5.16 20.81
N THR A 294 26.08 -4.96 22.04
CA THR A 294 25.20 -5.94 22.67
C THR A 294 23.78 -5.83 22.12
N ALA A 295 23.06 -6.97 22.03
CA ALA A 295 21.65 -6.98 21.64
C ALA A 295 20.79 -6.07 22.54
N ALA A 296 21.09 -6.00 23.83
CA ALA A 296 20.41 -5.11 24.77
C ALA A 296 20.64 -3.62 24.46
N ALA A 297 21.86 -3.24 24.07
CA ALA A 297 22.17 -1.87 23.65
C ALA A 297 21.45 -1.51 22.35
N TYR A 298 21.45 -2.43 21.37
CA TYR A 298 20.70 -2.29 20.13
C TYR A 298 19.20 -2.04 20.37
N ILE A 299 18.57 -2.89 21.20
CA ILE A 299 17.14 -2.79 21.49
C ILE A 299 16.81 -1.44 22.16
N ARG A 300 17.56 -1.09 23.21
CA ARG A 300 17.27 0.10 24.03
C ARG A 300 17.49 1.40 23.27
N LYS A 301 18.56 1.47 22.47
CA LYS A 301 18.99 2.71 21.82
C LYS A 301 18.43 2.84 20.41
N SER A 302 18.69 1.84 19.56
CA SER A 302 18.43 1.94 18.12
C SER A 302 17.02 1.47 17.76
N LEU A 303 16.63 0.27 18.19
CA LEU A 303 15.35 -0.33 17.80
C LEU A 303 14.17 0.53 18.27
N ILE A 304 14.14 0.93 19.54
CA ILE A 304 13.06 1.76 20.09
C ILE A 304 13.00 3.14 19.41
N ALA A 305 14.15 3.81 19.23
CA ALA A 305 14.20 5.13 18.58
C ALA A 305 13.69 5.05 17.14
N ALA A 306 14.16 4.08 16.38
CA ALA A 306 13.72 3.85 15.00
C ALA A 306 12.23 3.49 14.96
N TYR A 307 11.75 2.61 15.84
CA TYR A 307 10.34 2.20 15.91
C TYR A 307 9.42 3.41 16.13
N LEU A 308 9.73 4.26 17.11
CA LEU A 308 8.97 5.49 17.38
C LEU A 308 9.04 6.48 16.23
N GLY A 309 10.21 6.68 15.63
CA GLY A 309 10.37 7.54 14.47
C GLY A 309 9.54 7.06 13.28
N ASN A 310 9.53 5.74 13.04
CA ASN A 310 8.75 5.14 11.96
C ASN A 310 7.25 5.33 12.19
N ILE A 311 6.73 5.21 13.42
CA ILE A 311 5.32 5.53 13.73
C ILE A 311 5.01 6.97 13.32
N VAL A 312 5.83 7.93 13.75
CA VAL A 312 5.61 9.35 13.45
C VAL A 312 5.69 9.61 11.94
N GLY A 313 6.62 8.98 11.23
CA GLY A 313 6.72 9.06 9.77
C GLY A 313 5.46 8.58 9.04
N ALA A 314 4.84 7.48 9.50
CA ALA A 314 3.57 7.01 8.95
C ALA A 314 2.42 8.00 9.20
N LEU A 315 2.37 8.60 10.39
CA LEU A 315 1.34 9.58 10.74
C LEU A 315 1.38 10.82 9.84
N LEU A 316 2.57 11.25 9.42
CA LEU A 316 2.73 12.40 8.51
C LEU A 316 2.13 12.17 7.13
N VAL A 317 1.92 10.91 6.72
CA VAL A 317 1.23 10.57 5.48
C VAL A 317 -0.24 10.25 5.75
N ALA A 318 -0.53 9.47 6.81
CA ALA A 318 -1.88 9.03 7.13
C ALA A 318 -2.83 10.19 7.50
N LEU A 319 -2.38 11.15 8.31
CA LEU A 319 -3.22 12.25 8.78
C LEU A 319 -3.65 13.20 7.65
N PRO A 320 -2.74 13.74 6.81
CA PRO A 320 -3.15 14.61 5.71
C PRO A 320 -4.03 13.89 4.70
N ALA A 321 -3.71 12.64 4.37
CA ALA A 321 -4.51 11.88 3.41
C ALA A 321 -5.91 11.56 3.94
N THR A 322 -6.07 11.32 5.25
CA THR A 322 -7.41 11.19 5.86
C THR A 322 -8.17 12.52 5.84
N TYR A 323 -7.49 13.62 6.16
CA TYR A 323 -8.09 14.95 6.22
C TYR A 323 -8.53 15.46 4.83
N PHE A 324 -7.70 15.30 3.80
CA PHE A 324 -7.97 15.80 2.46
C PHE A 324 -8.94 14.92 1.66
N TYR A 325 -8.78 13.59 1.73
CA TYR A 325 -9.44 12.70 0.78
C TYR A 325 -10.60 11.91 1.36
N LEU A 326 -10.62 11.70 2.67
CA LEU A 326 -11.62 10.90 3.33
C LEU A 326 -12.63 11.72 4.13
N ARG A 327 -12.62 13.07 4.10
CA ARG A 327 -13.50 13.90 4.94
C ARG A 327 -14.97 13.46 4.92
N ASP A 328 -15.54 13.30 3.73
CA ASP A 328 -16.95 12.94 3.50
C ASP A 328 -17.18 11.41 3.40
N TYR A 329 -16.16 10.59 3.68
CA TYR A 329 -16.32 9.15 3.71
C TYR A 329 -17.01 8.74 5.01
N GLU A 330 -18.24 8.23 4.90
CA GLU A 330 -18.95 7.55 5.96
C GLU A 330 -18.70 6.05 5.87
N ALA A 331 -18.16 5.49 6.95
CA ALA A 331 -17.91 4.06 7.03
C ALA A 331 -19.24 3.32 7.22
N GLY A 332 -19.73 2.66 6.16
CA GLY A 332 -20.78 1.62 6.27
C GLY A 332 -20.24 0.31 6.87
N GLY A 333 -19.46 0.38 7.95
CA GLY A 333 -18.69 -0.75 8.49
C GLY A 333 -18.83 -0.92 9.99
N LEU A 334 -19.28 -2.12 10.40
CA LEU A 334 -19.23 -2.83 11.69
C LEU A 334 -19.58 -2.11 13.01
N ARG A 335 -19.52 -0.78 13.12
CA ARG A 335 -20.08 -0.05 14.28
C ARG A 335 -21.60 -0.11 14.34
N SER A 336 -22.29 -0.32 13.21
CA SER A 336 -23.73 -0.60 13.19
C SER A 336 -24.07 -1.99 13.77
N ALA A 337 -23.13 -2.94 13.73
CA ALA A 337 -23.29 -4.24 14.37
C ALA A 337 -23.03 -4.15 15.89
N GLU A 338 -22.22 -3.18 16.34
CA GLU A 338 -22.00 -2.89 17.77
C GLU A 338 -23.07 -1.96 18.37
N SER A 339 -23.76 -1.15 17.56
CA SER A 339 -24.85 -0.27 18.03
C SER A 339 -26.18 -0.98 18.24
N GLY A 340 -26.30 -2.26 17.86
CA GLY A 340 -27.56 -3.01 17.99
C GLY A 340 -28.70 -2.41 17.15
N GLU A 341 -28.37 -1.63 16.12
CA GLU A 341 -29.38 -1.15 15.18
C GLU A 341 -29.82 -2.33 14.32
N ALA A 342 -30.93 -2.94 14.74
CA ALA A 342 -31.69 -3.85 13.90
C ALA A 342 -31.87 -3.19 12.53
N PHE A 343 -31.57 -3.95 11.47
CA PHE A 343 -31.81 -3.60 10.08
C PHE A 343 -33.25 -3.10 9.94
N THR A 344 -33.44 -1.80 10.02
CA THR A 344 -34.67 -1.15 9.61
C THR A 344 -34.38 -0.61 8.23
N GLU A 345 -35.11 -1.14 7.26
CA GLU A 345 -35.00 -0.89 5.83
C GLU A 345 -34.64 0.56 5.49
N VAL A 346 -33.55 0.73 4.76
CA VAL A 346 -33.39 1.87 3.86
C VAL A 346 -33.14 1.32 2.46
N SER A 347 -34.20 0.72 1.90
CA SER A 347 -34.45 0.85 0.47
C SER A 347 -35.06 2.23 0.27
N THR A 348 -34.29 3.20 -0.23
CA THR A 348 -34.91 4.32 -0.96
C THR A 348 -33.92 5.04 -1.88
N ARG A 349 -34.09 4.72 -3.17
CA ARG A 349 -34.16 5.66 -4.31
C ARG A 349 -32.94 6.53 -4.61
N HIS A 350 -32.15 6.05 -5.56
CA HIS A 350 -31.78 6.86 -6.73
C HIS A 350 -32.01 6.04 -8.00
N GLN A 351 -33.25 6.04 -8.52
CA GLN A 351 -33.50 5.93 -9.95
C GLN A 351 -34.75 6.73 -10.31
N HIS A 352 -34.52 7.68 -11.20
CA HIS A 352 -35.46 8.62 -11.74
C HIS A 352 -36.17 7.95 -12.95
N ASN A 353 -37.51 8.02 -12.93
CA ASN A 353 -38.36 8.27 -14.09
C ASN A 353 -38.53 7.15 -15.14
N GLN A 354 -39.66 6.44 -15.07
CA GLN A 354 -40.44 6.03 -16.25
C GLN A 354 -41.94 5.97 -15.92
N ARG A 355 -42.76 6.28 -16.93
CA ARG A 355 -44.12 6.82 -16.90
C ARG A 355 -45.22 5.76 -16.77
N ASN A 356 -46.37 6.20 -16.21
CA ASN A 356 -47.78 5.91 -16.52
C ASN A 356 -48.18 4.55 -17.14
N VAL A 357 -49.05 3.79 -16.44
CA VAL A 357 -50.42 3.41 -16.84
C VAL A 357 -51.22 3.04 -15.56
N PRO A 358 -52.48 3.49 -15.36
CA PRO A 358 -53.37 2.93 -14.34
C PRO A 358 -54.33 1.91 -14.97
N SER A 359 -54.45 0.71 -14.39
CA SER A 359 -55.58 -0.18 -14.65
C SER A 359 -56.15 -0.71 -13.34
N SER A 360 -57.46 -0.55 -13.25
CA SER A 360 -58.42 -0.81 -12.18
C SER A 360 -58.63 -2.29 -11.86
N SER A 361 -59.33 -2.53 -10.73
CA SER A 361 -60.24 -3.67 -10.40
C SER A 361 -59.59 -5.07 -10.37
N GLU A 362 -59.78 -5.94 -9.39
CA GLU A 362 -60.97 -6.29 -8.61
C GLU A 362 -60.55 -7.34 -7.55
N ASP A 363 -61.21 -7.31 -6.39
CA ASP A 363 -61.20 -8.36 -5.38
C ASP A 363 -61.90 -9.62 -5.90
N VAL A 364 -61.29 -10.81 -5.77
CA VAL A 364 -62.05 -12.08 -5.63
C VAL A 364 -61.30 -13.03 -4.70
N SER A 365 -62.00 -13.41 -3.62
CA SER A 365 -61.67 -14.46 -2.69
C SER A 365 -62.15 -15.84 -3.16
N THR A 366 -61.51 -16.86 -2.60
CA THR A 366 -61.97 -18.24 -2.33
C THR A 366 -62.11 -19.25 -3.47
N GLU A 367 -61.42 -20.37 -3.21
CA GLU A 367 -61.69 -21.78 -3.52
C GLU A 367 -61.07 -22.44 -4.77
N ASP A 368 -60.41 -23.56 -4.43
CA ASP A 368 -60.16 -24.76 -5.21
C ASP A 368 -59.16 -24.73 -6.36
N ILE A 369 -57.99 -25.35 -6.13
CA ILE A 369 -57.59 -26.61 -6.80
C ILE A 369 -56.35 -27.20 -6.10
N GLU A 370 -56.59 -28.38 -5.53
CA GLU A 370 -55.68 -29.53 -5.38
C GLU A 370 -54.35 -29.38 -4.64
N VAL A 371 -54.40 -29.79 -3.36
CA VAL A 371 -53.72 -31.00 -2.86
C VAL A 371 -52.77 -31.66 -3.86
N ARG A 372 -51.52 -31.19 -3.89
CA ARG A 372 -50.35 -31.99 -4.23
C ARG A 372 -49.10 -31.27 -3.78
N GLN A 373 -48.71 -31.49 -2.53
CA GLN A 373 -47.33 -31.64 -2.06
C GLN A 373 -47.29 -31.53 -0.54
N LYS A 374 -47.32 -32.69 0.13
CA LYS A 374 -46.57 -32.98 1.36
C LYS A 374 -46.62 -34.49 1.61
N GLN A 375 -45.51 -35.15 1.29
CA GLN A 375 -44.83 -35.96 2.29
C GLN A 375 -44.23 -35.02 3.33
#